data_AF-A0A2V6Z7P8-F1
#
_entry.id   AF-A0A2V6Z7P8-F1
#
_cell.length_a   1.000
_cell.length_b   1.000
_cell.length_c   1.000
_cell.angle_alpha   90.00
_cell.angle_beta   90.00
_cell.angle_gamma   90.00
#
_symmetry.space_group_name_H-M   'P 1'
#
loop_
_entity.id
_entity.type
_entity.pdbx_description
1 polymer ?
#
loop_
_entity_poly.entity_id
_entity_poly.type
_entity_poly.pdbx_seq_one_letter_code
_entity_poly.pdbx_strand_id
1 'polypeptide(L)'
;MMRWLVPILLLSLVACARPLEVAGLRPLSPEPYNLAPKLQSLQPALRWESFPRPTDLDADRGGWVSRVRHVTYDLRIWRGVGDHSGYQDVYPDELVYARSALSMPEHTVETPLESDTQYLWSVRARFELDGQLRVTPWGVLRLPRQSLVDDSRSMSVPPRGYYRFVTP
;
A
#
# COMPACT_ATOMS: atom_id res chain seq x y z
N MET A 1 7.50 -42.35 -52.39
CA MET A 1 6.66 -41.32 -51.74
C MET A 1 7.02 -41.28 -50.26
N MET A 2 7.84 -40.32 -49.83
CA MET A 2 8.22 -40.19 -48.41
C MET A 2 7.96 -38.75 -47.97
N ARG A 3 6.89 -38.56 -47.20
CA ARG A 3 6.46 -37.26 -46.65
C ARG A 3 7.35 -36.94 -45.45
N TRP A 4 8.13 -35.87 -45.55
CA TRP A 4 8.85 -35.29 -44.43
C TRP A 4 7.92 -34.34 -43.65
N LEU A 5 7.74 -34.60 -42.36
CA LEU A 5 7.07 -33.70 -41.41
C LEU A 5 8.11 -32.70 -40.90
N VAL A 6 7.89 -31.41 -41.14
CA VAL A 6 8.68 -30.32 -40.58
C VAL A 6 8.15 -30.03 -39.17
N PRO A 7 8.97 -30.12 -38.11
CA PRO A 7 8.54 -29.72 -36.77
C PRO A 7 8.53 -28.18 -36.72
N ILE A 8 7.34 -27.60 -36.53
CA ILE A 8 7.15 -26.18 -36.26
C ILE A 8 7.63 -25.94 -34.82
N LEU A 9 8.81 -25.36 -34.69
CA LEU A 9 9.39 -24.93 -33.42
C LEU A 9 8.64 -23.68 -32.95
N LEU A 10 7.68 -23.85 -32.02
CA LEU A 10 7.00 -22.76 -31.33
C LEU A 10 7.99 -22.09 -30.34
N LEU A 11 8.71 -21.10 -30.83
CA LEU A 11 9.47 -20.16 -30.00
C LEU A 11 8.48 -19.37 -29.13
N SER A 12 8.34 -19.83 -27.89
CA SER A 12 7.58 -19.14 -26.85
C SER A 12 8.40 -17.93 -26.41
N LEU A 13 8.14 -16.76 -26.99
CA LEU A 13 8.66 -15.48 -26.50
C LEU A 13 8.02 -15.21 -25.13
N VAL A 14 8.68 -15.68 -24.06
CA VAL A 14 8.38 -15.22 -22.70
C VAL A 14 8.90 -13.79 -22.62
N ALA A 15 8.05 -12.83 -22.98
CA ALA A 15 8.30 -11.43 -22.72
C ALA A 15 8.28 -11.25 -21.20
N CYS A 16 9.47 -11.18 -20.59
CA CYS A 16 9.61 -10.73 -19.21
C CYS A 16 9.11 -9.28 -19.14
N ALA A 17 7.83 -9.10 -18.81
CA ALA A 17 7.27 -7.80 -18.51
C ALA A 17 8.06 -7.21 -17.34
N ARG A 18 8.69 -6.04 -17.56
CA ARG A 18 9.38 -5.33 -16.49
C ARG A 18 8.38 -5.08 -15.35
N PRO A 19 8.78 -5.22 -14.08
CA PRO A 19 7.92 -4.90 -12.96
C PRO A 19 7.48 -3.44 -13.07
N LEU A 20 6.16 -3.22 -12.97
CA LEU A 20 5.61 -1.87 -12.97
C LEU A 20 5.95 -1.25 -11.62
N GLU A 21 6.84 -0.26 -11.61
CA GLU A 21 7.16 0.48 -10.39
C GLU A 21 6.04 1.48 -10.09
N VAL A 22 5.20 1.14 -9.12
CA VAL A 22 4.16 2.03 -8.60
C VAL A 22 4.49 2.36 -7.15
N ALA A 23 4.50 3.66 -6.79
CA ALA A 23 4.67 4.06 -5.39
C ALA A 23 3.41 3.80 -4.54
N GLY A 24 3.55 3.71 -3.21
CA GLY A 24 2.41 3.58 -2.28
C GLY A 24 1.48 4.80 -2.26
N LEU A 25 0.22 4.61 -1.88
CA LEU A 25 -0.82 5.66 -1.89
C LEU A 25 -0.66 6.63 -0.72
N ARG A 26 -0.98 7.91 -0.93
CA ARG A 26 -0.91 8.96 0.11
C ARG A 26 -2.24 9.16 0.83
N PRO A 27 -2.23 9.58 2.10
CA PRO A 27 -3.44 9.87 2.83
C PRO A 27 -3.93 11.27 2.44
N LEU A 28 -5.24 11.41 2.31
CA LEU A 28 -5.93 12.68 2.18
C LEU A 28 -6.55 13.10 3.52
N SER A 29 -6.93 12.12 4.36
CA SER A 29 -7.40 12.37 5.72
C SER A 29 -7.14 11.17 6.63
N PRO A 30 -6.64 11.37 7.86
CA PRO A 30 -6.07 12.63 8.33
C PRO A 30 -4.83 13.01 7.50
N GLU A 31 -4.61 14.32 7.33
CA GLU A 31 -3.45 14.80 6.57
C GLU A 31 -2.14 14.33 7.22
N PRO A 32 -1.12 14.01 6.42
CA PRO A 32 0.15 13.54 6.93
C PRO A 32 0.96 14.71 7.52
N TYR A 33 0.89 14.90 8.83
CA TYR A 33 1.73 15.88 9.54
C TYR A 33 3.00 15.24 10.11
N ASN A 34 3.98 16.07 10.49
CA ASN A 34 5.19 15.61 11.21
C ASN A 34 4.85 15.02 12.59
N LEU A 35 3.74 15.47 13.19
CA LEU A 35 3.19 14.94 14.44
C LEU A 35 1.92 14.15 14.14
N ALA A 36 1.62 13.14 14.96
CA ALA A 36 0.37 12.39 14.81
C ALA A 36 -0.83 13.31 15.13
N PRO A 37 -1.76 13.56 14.19
CA PRO A 37 -2.95 14.37 14.47
C PRO A 37 -3.84 13.69 15.52
N LYS A 38 -4.34 14.47 16.48
CA LYS A 38 -5.38 14.01 17.43
C LYS A 38 -6.74 14.10 16.74
N LEU A 39 -7.44 12.96 16.69
CA LEU A 39 -8.76 12.83 16.08
C LEU A 39 -9.85 13.08 17.13
N GLN A 40 -11.09 13.24 16.64
CA GLN A 40 -12.26 13.52 17.46
C GLN A 40 -13.18 12.29 17.65
N SER A 41 -12.83 11.15 17.06
CA SER A 41 -13.65 9.93 17.07
C SER A 41 -12.79 8.69 17.30
N LEU A 42 -13.33 7.71 18.05
CA LEU A 42 -12.77 6.36 18.18
C LEU A 42 -13.02 5.50 16.92
N GLN A 43 -13.88 5.97 16.02
CA GLN A 43 -14.19 5.38 14.73
C GLN A 43 -13.81 6.38 13.63
N PRO A 44 -12.51 6.58 13.38
CA PRO A 44 -12.06 7.62 12.46
C PRO A 44 -12.43 7.30 11.01
N ALA A 45 -12.74 8.35 10.25
CA ALA A 45 -12.86 8.29 8.81
C ALA A 45 -11.49 8.53 8.16
N LEU A 46 -11.01 7.54 7.42
CA LEU A 46 -9.73 7.57 6.71
C LEU A 46 -9.98 7.75 5.21
N ARG A 47 -9.18 8.59 4.55
CA ARG A 47 -9.27 8.88 3.11
C ARG A 47 -7.89 8.89 2.51
N TRP A 48 -7.75 8.43 1.28
CA TRP A 48 -6.47 8.35 0.57
C TRP A 48 -6.63 8.66 -0.92
N GLU A 49 -5.50 8.84 -1.61
CA GLU A 49 -5.50 9.04 -3.05
C GLU A 49 -6.07 7.82 -3.78
N SER A 50 -6.94 8.04 -4.76
CA SER A 50 -7.38 6.98 -5.66
C SER A 50 -6.22 6.45 -6.51
N PHE A 51 -6.31 5.18 -6.89
CA PHE A 51 -5.43 4.60 -7.90
C PHE A 51 -6.19 4.43 -9.23
N PRO A 52 -5.59 4.74 -10.39
CA PRO A 52 -4.29 5.38 -10.59
C PRO A 52 -4.24 6.84 -10.11
N ARG A 53 -3.06 7.33 -9.72
CA ARG A 53 -2.84 8.72 -9.29
C ARG A 53 -2.43 9.61 -10.46
N PRO A 54 -2.49 10.95 -10.32
CA PRO A 54 -1.93 11.88 -11.32
C PRO A 54 -0.50 11.53 -11.73
N THR A 55 0.40 11.22 -10.78
CA THR A 55 1.78 10.83 -11.10
C THR A 55 1.88 9.51 -11.86
N ASP A 56 0.96 8.57 -11.65
CA ASP A 56 0.93 7.31 -12.40
C ASP A 56 0.49 7.56 -13.85
N LEU A 57 -0.45 8.49 -14.05
CA LEU A 57 -0.89 8.96 -15.38
C LEU A 57 0.27 9.66 -16.11
N ASP A 58 0.97 10.58 -15.45
CA ASP A 58 2.10 11.32 -16.03
C ASP A 58 3.27 10.39 -16.41
N ALA A 59 3.46 9.31 -15.65
CA ALA A 59 4.50 8.31 -15.89
C ALA A 59 4.11 7.23 -16.92
N ASP A 60 2.87 7.23 -17.42
CA ASP A 60 2.35 6.16 -18.28
C ASP A 60 2.84 6.25 -19.73
N ARG A 61 4.11 5.90 -19.94
CA ARG A 61 4.70 5.80 -21.29
C ARG A 61 4.17 4.61 -22.11
N GLY A 62 3.52 3.63 -21.48
CA GLY A 62 3.14 2.35 -22.08
C GLY A 62 1.64 2.12 -22.21
N GLY A 63 0.83 3.15 -21.93
CA GLY A 63 -0.63 3.08 -21.90
C GLY A 63 -1.20 2.08 -20.88
N TRP A 64 -0.43 1.68 -19.86
CA TRP A 64 -0.84 0.65 -18.91
C TRP A 64 -1.98 1.11 -18.02
N VAL A 65 -2.07 2.41 -17.71
CA VAL A 65 -3.14 2.96 -16.86
C VAL A 65 -4.50 2.71 -17.51
N SER A 66 -4.60 2.90 -18.83
CA SER A 66 -5.85 2.68 -19.58
C SER A 66 -6.36 1.23 -19.54
N ARG A 67 -5.50 0.27 -19.16
CA ARG A 67 -5.80 -1.17 -19.06
C ARG A 67 -6.03 -1.65 -17.64
N VAL A 68 -5.85 -0.78 -16.64
CA VAL A 68 -6.14 -1.10 -15.23
C VAL A 68 -7.63 -1.34 -15.04
N ARG A 69 -7.99 -2.44 -14.38
CA ARG A 69 -9.37 -2.80 -14.05
C ARG A 69 -9.50 -3.21 -12.59
N HIS A 70 -10.73 -3.28 -12.09
CA HIS A 70 -11.08 -3.82 -10.78
C HIS A 70 -10.26 -3.25 -9.61
N VAL A 71 -10.09 -1.93 -9.58
CA VAL A 71 -9.34 -1.27 -8.51
C VAL A 71 -10.12 -1.38 -7.19
N THR A 72 -9.45 -1.92 -6.18
CA THR A 72 -9.92 -2.00 -4.79
C THR A 72 -8.77 -1.69 -3.83
N TYR A 73 -9.03 -1.59 -2.53
CA TYR A 73 -8.03 -1.19 -1.55
C TYR A 73 -7.97 -2.16 -0.36
N ASP A 74 -6.75 -2.36 0.15
CA ASP A 74 -6.51 -2.99 1.45
C ASP A 74 -6.08 -1.91 2.45
N LEU A 75 -6.72 -1.88 3.62
CA LEU A 75 -6.44 -0.96 4.73
C LEU A 75 -5.98 -1.74 5.96
N ARG A 76 -4.96 -1.24 6.66
CA ARG A 76 -4.49 -1.79 7.94
C ARG A 76 -4.22 -0.69 8.95
N ILE A 77 -4.53 -0.96 10.21
CA ILE A 77 -4.26 -0.09 11.36
C ILE A 77 -3.63 -0.93 12.47
N TRP A 78 -2.51 -0.45 13.00
CA TRP A 78 -1.77 -1.07 14.09
C TRP A 78 -1.76 -0.16 15.31
N ARG A 79 -1.82 -0.73 16.51
CA ARG A 79 -1.47 0.00 17.73
C ARG A 79 0.00 0.40 17.64
N GLY A 80 0.28 1.66 18.00
CA GLY A 80 1.63 2.19 18.05
C GLY A 80 2.26 2.01 19.42
N VAL A 81 3.51 1.57 19.43
CA VAL A 81 4.35 1.52 20.63
C VAL A 81 5.55 2.46 20.45
N GLY A 82 5.81 3.29 21.46
CA GLY A 82 6.96 4.19 21.47
C GLY A 82 8.28 3.43 21.68
N ASP A 83 9.36 3.96 21.12
CA ASP A 83 10.70 3.45 21.39
C ASP A 83 11.06 3.62 22.87
N HIS A 84 11.60 2.56 23.48
CA HIS A 84 12.05 2.56 24.86
C HIS A 84 13.36 3.33 25.02
N SER A 85 14.05 3.63 23.92
CA SER A 85 15.35 4.31 23.87
C SER A 85 15.28 5.85 23.81
N GLY A 86 14.09 6.45 23.90
CA GLY A 86 13.92 7.91 24.03
C GLY A 86 13.85 8.69 22.72
N TYR A 87 13.90 8.02 21.57
CA TYR A 87 13.55 8.63 20.29
C TYR A 87 12.02 8.71 20.14
N GLN A 88 11.48 9.80 19.59
CA GLN A 88 10.03 9.99 19.31
C GLN A 88 9.49 9.08 18.18
N ASP A 89 10.14 7.94 17.96
CA ASP A 89 9.74 6.96 16.97
C ASP A 89 8.67 6.05 17.53
N VAL A 90 7.72 5.70 16.65
CA VAL A 90 6.59 4.83 16.97
C VAL A 90 6.58 3.70 15.97
N TYR A 91 6.46 2.48 16.49
CA TYR A 91 6.50 1.23 15.74
C TYR A 91 5.14 0.55 15.77
N PRO A 92 4.77 -0.17 14.70
CA PRO A 92 3.58 -1.01 14.72
C PRO A 92 3.79 -2.20 15.67
N ASP A 93 2.85 -2.39 16.58
CA ASP A 93 2.81 -3.52 17.52
C ASP A 93 1.70 -4.50 17.09
N GLU A 94 0.49 -4.32 17.60
CA GLU A 94 -0.66 -5.18 17.30
C GLU A 94 -1.46 -4.67 16.10
N LEU A 95 -1.82 -5.55 15.14
CA LEU A 95 -2.79 -5.23 14.08
C LEU A 95 -4.21 -5.25 14.66
N VAL A 96 -4.77 -4.07 14.94
CA VAL A 96 -6.08 -3.92 15.59
C VAL A 96 -7.22 -3.78 14.59
N TYR A 97 -6.93 -3.41 13.34
CA TYR A 97 -7.96 -3.25 12.31
C TYR A 97 -7.42 -3.59 10.92
N ALA A 98 -8.20 -4.33 10.14
CA ALA A 98 -7.92 -4.60 8.75
C ALA A 98 -9.20 -4.71 7.92
N ARG A 99 -9.16 -4.18 6.71
CA ARG A 99 -10.19 -4.38 5.68
C ARG A 99 -9.52 -4.62 4.34
N SER A 100 -10.17 -5.42 3.50
CA SER A 100 -9.68 -5.78 2.19
C SER A 100 -10.76 -5.61 1.14
N ALA A 101 -10.33 -5.42 -0.10
CA ALA A 101 -11.19 -5.24 -1.25
C ALA A 101 -12.20 -4.09 -1.10
N LEU A 102 -11.83 -3.01 -0.39
CA LEU A 102 -12.62 -1.79 -0.30
C LEU A 102 -12.76 -1.17 -1.69
N SER A 103 -13.97 -0.80 -2.10
CA SER A 103 -14.24 -0.24 -3.43
C SER A 103 -13.96 1.26 -3.53
N MET A 104 -14.04 1.96 -2.40
CA MET A 104 -13.88 3.42 -2.32
C MET A 104 -12.53 3.79 -1.72
N PRO A 105 -11.93 4.93 -2.11
CA PRO A 105 -10.68 5.43 -1.54
C PRO A 105 -10.89 6.13 -0.17
N GLU A 106 -11.86 5.63 0.59
CA GLU A 106 -12.22 6.10 1.91
C GLU A 106 -12.88 4.98 2.71
N HIS A 107 -12.74 5.05 4.03
CA HIS A 107 -13.30 4.06 4.93
C HIS A 107 -13.45 4.62 6.35
N THR A 108 -14.61 4.39 6.96
CA THR A 108 -14.83 4.66 8.39
C THR A 108 -14.58 3.40 9.19
N VAL A 109 -13.68 3.48 10.17
CA VAL A 109 -13.41 2.35 11.07
C VAL A 109 -14.69 1.94 11.78
N GLU A 110 -15.08 0.69 11.60
CA GLU A 110 -16.39 0.16 12.05
C GLU A 110 -16.42 -0.22 13.54
N THR A 111 -15.26 -0.53 14.12
CA THR A 111 -15.15 -0.93 15.52
C THR A 111 -14.38 0.15 16.27
N PRO A 112 -14.92 0.69 17.38
CA PRO A 112 -14.21 1.68 18.18
C PRO A 112 -12.80 1.22 18.56
N LEU A 113 -11.83 2.07 18.29
CA LEU A 113 -10.45 1.93 18.76
C LEU A 113 -10.34 2.36 20.23
N GLU A 114 -9.28 1.96 20.91
CA GLU A 114 -8.98 2.46 22.26
C GLU A 114 -8.71 3.97 22.25
N SER A 115 -9.17 4.66 23.29
CA SER A 115 -8.99 6.10 23.50
C SER A 115 -7.54 6.45 23.85
N ASP A 116 -7.16 7.72 23.68
CA ASP A 116 -5.82 8.26 24.00
C ASP A 116 -4.65 7.39 23.51
N THR A 117 -4.84 6.71 22.37
CA THR A 117 -3.91 5.72 21.85
C THR A 117 -3.38 6.18 20.50
N GLN A 118 -2.07 6.05 20.31
CA GLN A 118 -1.45 6.33 19.03
C GLN A 118 -1.52 5.10 18.11
N TYR A 119 -1.92 5.33 16.87
CA TYR A 119 -2.03 4.29 15.84
C TYR A 119 -1.15 4.61 14.64
N LEU A 120 -0.70 3.56 13.97
CA LEU A 120 -0.13 3.62 12.63
C LEU A 120 -1.13 3.03 11.65
N TRP A 121 -1.18 3.56 10.43
CA TRP A 121 -2.05 3.01 9.40
C TRP A 121 -1.42 3.10 8.01
N SER A 122 -1.88 2.21 7.14
CA SER A 122 -1.43 2.14 5.76
C SER A 122 -2.52 1.60 4.85
N VAL A 123 -2.42 1.97 3.59
CA VAL A 123 -3.31 1.53 2.53
C VAL A 123 -2.52 1.19 1.27
N ARG A 124 -3.01 0.24 0.49
CA ARG A 124 -2.51 -0.08 -0.86
C ARG A 124 -3.67 -0.35 -1.80
N ALA A 125 -3.46 -0.12 -3.09
CA ALA A 125 -4.40 -0.55 -4.11
C ALA A 125 -4.13 -2.00 -4.53
N ARG A 126 -5.20 -2.70 -4.87
CA ARG A 126 -5.23 -3.96 -5.61
C ARG A 126 -5.91 -3.69 -6.93
N PHE A 127 -5.39 -4.22 -8.02
CA PHE A 127 -5.97 -3.98 -9.33
C PHE A 127 -5.59 -5.10 -10.29
N GLU A 128 -6.36 -5.24 -11.35
CA GLU A 128 -6.04 -6.11 -12.46
C GLU A 128 -5.34 -5.31 -13.56
N LEU A 129 -4.26 -5.87 -14.12
CA LEU A 129 -3.60 -5.35 -15.31
C LEU A 129 -3.26 -6.53 -16.22
N ASP A 130 -3.80 -6.50 -17.44
CA ASP A 130 -3.58 -7.53 -18.46
C ASP A 130 -3.89 -8.95 -17.94
N GLY A 131 -5.01 -9.11 -17.19
CA GLY A 131 -5.46 -10.38 -16.61
C GLY A 131 -4.74 -10.79 -15.32
N GLN A 132 -3.77 -10.01 -14.85
CA GLN A 132 -2.98 -10.31 -13.66
C GLN A 132 -3.37 -9.41 -12.49
N LEU A 133 -3.63 -10.02 -11.33
CA LEU A 133 -3.79 -9.28 -10.08
C LEU A 133 -2.43 -8.70 -9.65
N ARG A 134 -2.41 -7.40 -9.39
CA ARG A 134 -1.27 -6.63 -8.90
C ARG A 134 -1.68 -5.82 -7.67
N VAL A 135 -0.67 -5.42 -6.90
CA VAL A 135 -0.84 -4.53 -5.76
C VAL A 135 0.20 -3.44 -5.78
N THR A 136 -0.15 -2.25 -5.31
CA THR A 136 0.87 -1.24 -4.99
C THR A 136 1.60 -1.64 -3.70
N PRO A 137 2.80 -1.11 -3.45
CA PRO A 137 3.36 -1.07 -2.12
C PRO A 137 2.38 -0.41 -1.14
N TRP A 138 2.54 -0.73 0.14
CA TRP A 138 1.88 -0.03 1.23
C TRP A 138 2.29 1.44 1.27
N GLY A 139 1.33 2.34 1.48
CA GLY A 139 1.58 3.76 1.66
C GLY A 139 2.43 4.06 2.91
N VAL A 140 3.43 4.91 2.75
CA VAL A 140 4.34 5.36 3.81
C VAL A 140 4.59 6.87 3.70
N LEU A 141 4.63 7.56 4.85
CA LEU A 141 4.96 8.97 5.08
C LEU A 141 6.41 9.30 4.68
N ARG A 142 7.35 8.42 5.03
CA ARG A 142 8.76 8.55 4.65
C ARG A 142 9.18 7.27 4.00
N LEU A 143 9.63 7.33 2.74
CA LEU A 143 10.35 6.22 2.16
C LEU A 143 11.54 5.92 3.07
N PRO A 144 11.80 4.67 3.45
CA PRO A 144 13.02 4.34 4.16
C PRO A 144 14.18 4.87 3.31
N ARG A 145 14.96 5.80 3.88
CA ARG A 145 16.23 6.23 3.30
C ARG A 145 17.01 4.93 3.08
N GLN A 146 17.24 4.54 1.82
CA GLN A 146 17.78 3.23 1.41
C GLN A 146 18.76 2.71 2.47
N SER A 147 18.25 1.93 3.42
CA SER A 147 19.08 1.38 4.47
C SER A 147 19.68 0.16 3.82
N LEU A 148 21.00 0.13 3.71
CA LEU A 148 21.80 -0.93 3.08
C LEU A 148 21.70 -2.30 3.79
N VAL A 149 20.65 -2.52 4.56
CA VAL A 149 20.37 -3.75 5.30
C VAL A 149 18.92 -4.10 5.02
N ASP A 150 18.73 -4.88 3.96
CA ASP A 150 17.49 -5.56 3.63
C ASP A 150 17.20 -6.60 4.72
N ASP A 151 16.49 -6.19 5.79
CA ASP A 151 16.06 -7.13 6.83
C ASP A 151 14.95 -8.00 6.22
N SER A 152 15.27 -9.26 5.98
CA SER A 152 14.36 -10.25 5.41
C SER A 152 13.12 -10.53 6.29
N ARG A 153 13.06 -9.98 7.52
CA ARG A 153 11.85 -9.93 8.36
C ARG A 153 10.86 -8.81 8.00
N SER A 154 11.22 -7.93 7.06
CA SER A 154 10.42 -6.79 6.60
C SER A 154 9.13 -7.17 5.83
N MET A 155 8.86 -8.46 5.63
CA MET A 155 7.56 -8.94 5.12
C MET A 155 6.45 -8.94 6.19
N SER A 156 6.82 -8.91 7.48
CA SER A 156 5.86 -9.03 8.60
C SER A 156 5.77 -7.76 9.45
N VAL A 157 6.88 -7.03 9.61
CA VAL A 157 6.92 -5.75 10.32
C VAL A 157 7.14 -4.64 9.30
N PRO A 158 6.14 -3.79 9.05
CA PRO A 158 6.23 -2.82 7.98
C PRO A 158 7.29 -1.71 8.32
N PRO A 159 8.10 -1.21 7.35
CA PRO A 159 9.20 -0.27 7.61
C PRO A 159 8.77 1.06 8.24
N ARG A 160 9.70 1.73 8.94
CA ARG A 160 9.50 3.06 9.54
C ARG A 160 8.75 4.01 8.59
N GLY A 161 7.83 4.80 9.15
CA GLY A 161 7.20 5.90 8.43
C GLY A 161 5.80 5.60 7.90
N TYR A 162 4.96 4.83 8.60
CA TYR A 162 3.52 4.85 8.31
C TYR A 162 2.88 6.18 8.67
N TYR A 163 1.67 6.36 8.14
CA TYR A 163 0.78 7.42 8.56
C TYR A 163 0.35 7.18 10.00
N ARG A 164 0.14 8.27 10.75
CA ARG A 164 -0.10 8.22 12.19
C ARG A 164 -1.36 9.01 12.52
N PHE A 165 -2.02 8.65 13.61
CA PHE A 165 -3.01 9.48 14.29
C PHE A 165 -3.12 9.07 15.76
N VAL A 166 -3.76 9.90 16.58
CA VAL A 166 -4.08 9.61 17.97
C VAL A 166 -5.60 9.71 18.15
N THR A 167 -6.21 8.76 18.82
CA THR A 167 -7.65 8.80 19.16
C THR A 167 -7.96 9.83 20.26
N PRO A 168 -9.21 10.30 20.36
CA PRO A 168 -9.62 11.24 21.41
C PRO A 168 -9.37 10.72 22.82
#